data_AF-A0A2D9NJZ8-F1
#
_entry.id   AF-A0A2D9NJZ8-F1
#
_cell.length_a   1.000
_cell.length_b   1.000
_cell.length_c   1.000
_cell.angle_alpha   90.00
_cell.angle_beta   90.00
_cell.angle_gamma   90.00
#
_symmetry.space_group_name_H-M   'P 1'
#
loop_
_entity.id
_entity.type
_entity.pdbx_description
1 polymer ?
#
loop_
_entity_poly.entity_id
_entity_poly.type
_entity_poly.pdbx_seq_one_letter_code
_entity_poly.pdbx_strand_id
1 'polypeptide(L)'
;LAYGVVLSCFSRAYHVTGEEKYLHKSKSLLKGYTEDFNSSIFGKPFYEEYPIKPGHYVLNGFIFALLGLYDFHQISGDEHAKNLFDQGLDTLEAILPIYDLGDGSSYDLQHLHSHTPPYKARWQYHCTHIEQLKTLYLITRNPLFETYYLRFKAYLSGQFTAPL
;
A
#
# COMPACT_ATOMS: atom_id res chain seq x y z
N LEU A 1 2.30 -6.12 -4.87
CA LEU A 1 2.14 -7.20 -3.85
C LEU A 1 3.43 -7.99 -3.58
N ALA A 2 4.01 -8.69 -4.57
CA ALA A 2 5.15 -9.59 -4.34
C ALA A 2 6.38 -8.89 -3.71
N TYR A 3 6.74 -7.70 -4.19
CA TYR A 3 7.95 -7.00 -3.74
C TYR A 3 7.88 -6.57 -2.27
N GLY A 4 6.78 -5.97 -1.82
CA GLY A 4 6.61 -5.55 -0.43
C GLY A 4 6.63 -6.73 0.54
N VAL A 5 5.91 -7.81 0.22
CA VAL A 5 5.89 -9.03 1.05
C VAL A 5 7.27 -9.68 1.11
N VAL A 6 7.98 -9.76 -0.01
CA VAL A 6 9.34 -10.34 -0.06
C VAL A 6 10.33 -9.45 0.70
N LEU A 7 10.22 -8.12 0.58
CA LEU A 7 11.04 -7.18 1.33
C LEU A 7 10.84 -7.35 2.84
N SER A 8 9.59 -7.38 3.31
CA SER A 8 9.27 -7.70 4.71
C SER A 8 9.84 -9.06 5.15
N CYS A 9 9.71 -10.08 4.31
CA CYS A 9 10.19 -11.44 4.61
C CYS A 9 11.71 -11.49 4.77
N PHE A 10 12.47 -10.95 3.80
CA PHE A 10 13.93 -10.92 3.88
C PHE A 10 14.44 -10.01 5.00
N SER A 11 13.77 -8.89 5.26
CA SER A 11 14.12 -8.02 6.39
C SER A 11 14.01 -8.79 7.70
N ARG A 12 12.88 -9.46 7.94
CA ARG A 12 12.69 -10.27 9.16
C ARG A 12 13.62 -11.48 9.23
N ALA A 13 13.91 -12.12 8.10
CA ALA A 13 14.89 -13.20 8.04
C ALA A 13 16.28 -12.71 8.48
N TYR A 14 16.73 -11.56 7.99
CA TYR A 14 17.97 -10.94 8.45
C TYR A 14 17.96 -10.64 9.95
N HIS A 15 16.88 -10.05 10.47
CA HIS A 15 16.76 -9.72 11.89
C HIS A 15 16.89 -10.96 12.79
N VAL A 16 16.33 -12.10 12.38
CA VAL A 16 16.35 -13.35 13.16
C VAL A 16 17.68 -14.10 13.01
N THR A 17 18.26 -14.15 11.81
CA THR A 17 19.43 -15.01 11.54
C THR A 17 20.77 -14.29 11.57
N GLY A 18 20.78 -12.97 11.40
CA GLY A 18 21.99 -12.17 11.17
C GLY A 18 22.67 -12.43 9.82
N GLU A 19 22.07 -13.22 8.92
CA GLU A 19 22.70 -13.58 7.66
C GLU A 19 22.60 -12.45 6.61
N GLU A 20 23.73 -11.83 6.30
CA GLU A 20 23.87 -10.71 5.36
C GLU A 20 23.28 -10.95 3.96
N LYS A 21 23.14 -12.21 3.53
CA LYS A 21 22.50 -12.56 2.25
C LYS A 21 21.06 -12.02 2.15
N TYR A 22 20.33 -11.97 3.27
CA TYR A 22 18.96 -11.46 3.31
C TYR A 22 18.92 -9.93 3.25
N LEU A 23 19.86 -9.25 3.92
CA LEU A 23 20.03 -7.80 3.82
C LEU A 23 20.39 -7.39 2.37
N HIS A 24 21.33 -8.09 1.74
CA HIS A 24 21.72 -7.82 0.35
C HIS A 24 20.55 -7.98 -0.64
N LYS A 25 19.76 -9.05 -0.50
CA LYS A 25 18.55 -9.25 -1.32
C LYS A 25 17.53 -8.14 -1.11
N SER A 26 17.31 -7.72 0.14
CA SER A 26 16.41 -6.61 0.48
C SER A 26 16.84 -5.30 -0.18
N LYS A 27 18.14 -4.97 -0.12
CA LYS A 27 18.71 -3.79 -0.80
C LYS A 27 18.55 -3.85 -2.31
N SER A 28 18.69 -5.03 -2.91
CA SER A 28 18.47 -5.19 -4.36
C SER A 28 17.00 -4.97 -4.75
N LEU A 29 16.05 -5.41 -3.91
CA LEU A 29 14.62 -5.19 -4.14
C LEU A 29 14.24 -3.71 -4.03
N LEU A 30 14.88 -2.97 -3.12
CA LEU A 30 14.64 -1.54 -2.92
C LEU A 30 14.89 -0.73 -4.19
N LYS A 31 15.90 -1.10 -5.01
CA LYS A 31 16.17 -0.45 -6.31
C LYS A 31 15.01 -0.57 -7.29
N GLY A 32 14.26 -1.68 -7.25
CA GLY A 32 13.09 -1.86 -8.10
C GLY A 32 11.99 -0.84 -7.81
N TYR A 33 11.85 -0.38 -6.55
CA TYR A 33 10.84 0.63 -6.19
C TYR A 33 11.09 1.98 -6.87
N THR A 34 12.35 2.32 -7.14
CA THR A 34 12.72 3.57 -7.81
C THR A 34 12.74 3.46 -9.33
N GLU A 35 13.12 2.29 -9.87
CA GLU A 35 13.40 2.12 -11.30
C GLU A 35 12.26 1.43 -12.07
N ASP A 36 11.66 0.38 -11.50
CA ASP A 36 10.77 -0.54 -12.23
C ASP A 36 9.28 -0.37 -11.89
N PHE A 37 8.95 0.04 -10.65
CA PHE A 37 7.57 0.09 -10.13
C PHE A 37 7.00 1.49 -9.99
N ASN A 38 7.74 2.51 -10.39
CA ASN A 38 7.35 3.89 -10.16
C ASN A 38 6.41 4.38 -11.28
N SER A 39 5.11 4.36 -11.00
CA SER A 39 4.13 5.14 -11.74
C SER A 39 3.82 6.43 -10.98
N SER A 40 3.04 7.33 -11.58
CA SER A 40 2.58 8.52 -10.89
C SER A 40 1.08 8.70 -11.04
N ILE A 41 0.44 9.01 -9.91
CA ILE A 41 -0.96 9.42 -9.86
C ILE A 41 -1.00 10.86 -9.31
N PHE A 42 -1.59 11.77 -10.09
CA PHE A 42 -1.65 13.21 -9.76
C PHE A 42 -0.29 13.85 -9.40
N GLY A 43 0.79 13.43 -10.05
CA GLY A 43 2.14 13.93 -9.80
C GLY A 43 2.82 13.38 -8.54
N LYS A 44 2.20 12.41 -7.86
CA LYS A 44 2.74 11.71 -6.69
C LYS A 44 3.19 10.30 -7.06
N PRO A 45 4.23 9.74 -6.41
CA PRO A 45 4.75 8.41 -6.73
C PRO A 45 3.78 7.30 -6.29
N PHE A 46 3.64 6.27 -7.11
CA PHE A 46 2.85 5.09 -6.80
C PHE A 46 3.66 3.82 -7.11
N TYR A 47 3.69 2.89 -6.16
CA TYR A 47 4.42 1.63 -6.27
C TYR A 47 3.49 0.53 -6.79
N GLU A 48 3.52 0.34 -8.11
CA GLU A 48 2.60 -0.56 -8.79
C GLU A 48 2.77 -2.01 -8.36
N GLU A 49 1.64 -2.71 -8.19
CA GLU A 49 1.65 -4.17 -8.09
C GLU A 49 1.97 -4.82 -9.43
N TYR A 50 1.42 -4.26 -10.50
CA TYR A 50 1.61 -4.69 -11.87
C TYR A 50 2.19 -3.51 -12.64
N PRO A 51 3.47 -3.54 -13.07
CA PRO A 51 4.11 -2.44 -13.78
C PRO A 51 3.63 -2.37 -15.25
N ILE A 52 2.32 -2.14 -15.42
CA ILE A 52 1.62 -2.03 -16.70
C ILE A 52 1.25 -0.55 -16.90
N LYS A 53 1.27 -0.08 -18.16
CA LYS A 53 0.87 1.28 -18.53
C LYS A 53 -0.40 1.26 -19.39
N PRO A 54 -1.42 2.10 -19.10
CA PRO A 54 -1.54 2.99 -17.94
C PRO A 54 -1.62 2.23 -16.61
N GLY A 55 -1.16 2.85 -15.52
CA GLY A 55 -1.07 2.24 -14.19
C GLY A 55 -2.43 1.79 -13.67
N HIS A 56 -2.48 0.66 -12.98
CA HIS A 56 -3.74 0.17 -12.42
C HIS A 56 -4.04 0.84 -11.07
N TYR A 57 -3.00 1.20 -10.32
CA TYR A 57 -3.14 1.76 -8.99
C TYR A 57 -3.90 0.80 -8.05
N VAL A 58 -3.36 -0.41 -7.87
CA VAL A 58 -3.99 -1.42 -7.01
C VAL A 58 -3.73 -1.11 -5.53
N LEU A 59 -4.78 -0.92 -4.73
CA LEU A 59 -4.67 -0.40 -3.36
C LEU A 59 -3.90 -1.34 -2.44
N ASN A 60 -4.31 -2.61 -2.34
CA ASN A 60 -3.67 -3.57 -1.46
C ASN A 60 -2.19 -3.75 -1.82
N GLY A 61 -1.88 -3.76 -3.11
CA GLY A 61 -0.53 -3.88 -3.62
C GLY A 61 0.38 -2.74 -3.17
N PHE A 62 -0.13 -1.51 -3.26
CA PHE A 62 0.58 -0.31 -2.81
C PHE A 62 0.82 -0.30 -1.31
N ILE A 63 -0.19 -0.61 -0.50
CA ILE A 63 -0.03 -0.63 0.97
C ILE A 63 0.96 -1.73 1.40
N PHE A 64 0.95 -2.92 0.79
CA PHE A 64 1.98 -3.92 1.08
C PHE A 64 3.39 -3.44 0.72
N ALA A 65 3.52 -2.64 -0.35
CA ALA A 65 4.78 -2.00 -0.71
C ALA A 65 5.26 -1.06 0.42
N LEU A 66 4.37 -0.22 0.96
CA LEU A 66 4.68 0.65 2.10
C LEU A 66 5.10 -0.13 3.35
N LEU A 67 4.37 -1.20 3.70
CA LEU A 67 4.71 -2.03 4.86
C LEU A 67 6.08 -2.71 4.71
N GLY A 68 6.45 -3.13 3.50
CA GLY A 68 7.79 -3.65 3.19
C GLY A 68 8.89 -2.62 3.40
N LEU A 69 8.66 -1.39 2.93
CA LEU A 69 9.61 -0.27 3.12
C LEU A 69 9.78 0.07 4.61
N TYR A 70 8.67 0.10 5.35
CA TYR A 70 8.68 0.31 6.80
C TYR A 70 9.49 -0.78 7.53
N ASP A 71 9.19 -2.06 7.29
CA ASP A 71 9.90 -3.17 7.91
C ASP A 71 11.40 -3.12 7.62
N PHE A 72 11.77 -2.83 6.36
CA PHE A 72 13.16 -2.76 5.97
C PHE A 72 13.90 -1.62 6.65
N HIS A 73 13.31 -0.42 6.70
CA HIS A 73 13.88 0.71 7.44
C HIS A 73 14.04 0.38 8.93
N GLN A 74 13.01 -0.17 9.58
CA GLN A 74 13.06 -0.50 11.01
C GLN A 74 14.18 -1.50 11.35
N ILE A 75 14.47 -2.44 10.44
CA ILE A 75 15.46 -3.50 10.69
C ILE A 75 16.88 -3.07 10.28
N SER A 76 17.02 -2.36 9.16
CA SER A 76 18.33 -2.03 8.59
C SER A 76 18.82 -0.62 8.91
N GLY A 77 17.94 0.28 9.37
CA GLY A 77 18.23 1.71 9.51
C GLY A 77 18.37 2.44 8.17
N ASP A 78 17.91 1.86 7.06
CA ASP A 78 18.05 2.46 5.73
C ASP A 78 17.13 3.68 5.56
N GLU A 79 17.72 4.86 5.45
CA GLU A 79 17.00 6.14 5.30
C GLU A 79 16.36 6.30 3.93
N HIS A 80 16.86 5.62 2.89
CA HIS A 80 16.23 5.67 1.57
C HIS A 80 14.87 4.97 1.61
N ALA A 81 14.79 3.81 2.27
CA ALA A 81 13.52 3.11 2.48
C ALA A 81 12.53 3.94 3.30
N LYS A 82 13.00 4.67 4.32
CA LYS A 82 12.18 5.62 5.08
C LYS A 82 11.61 6.72 4.18
N ASN A 83 12.45 7.33 3.35
CA ASN A 83 12.01 8.41 2.46
C ASN A 83 10.98 7.93 1.42
N LEU A 84 11.12 6.70 0.90
CA LEU A 84 10.11 6.09 0.03
C LEU A 84 8.81 5.80 0.79
N PHE A 85 8.91 5.28 2.02
CA PHE A 85 7.74 5.06 2.86
C PHE A 85 6.96 6.36 3.11
N ASP A 86 7.65 7.44 3.51
CA ASP A 86 7.03 8.73 3.80
C ASP A 86 6.36 9.33 2.55
N GLN A 87 7.04 9.32 1.39
CA GLN A 87 6.46 9.76 0.12
C GLN A 87 5.23 8.93 -0.28
N GLY A 88 5.28 7.62 -0.02
CA GLY A 88 4.18 6.72 -0.31
C GLY A 88 2.97 6.93 0.60
N LEU A 89 3.18 7.30 1.87
CA LEU A 89 2.11 7.73 2.76
C LEU A 89 1.46 9.02 2.26
N ASP A 90 2.26 10.02 1.89
CA ASP A 90 1.76 11.27 1.30
C ASP A 90 0.95 11.03 0.02
N THR A 91 1.29 10.00 -0.76
CA THR A 91 0.45 9.55 -1.88
C THR A 91 -0.83 8.91 -1.39
N LEU A 92 -0.74 7.91 -0.50
CA LEU A 92 -1.89 7.16 -0.02
C LEU A 92 -2.94 8.07 0.59
N GLU A 93 -2.53 9.02 1.44
CA GLU A 93 -3.44 9.98 2.08
C GLU A 93 -4.23 10.81 1.06
N ALA A 94 -3.60 11.20 -0.05
CA ALA A 94 -4.23 11.99 -1.10
C ALA A 94 -5.23 11.18 -1.94
N ILE A 95 -4.99 9.88 -2.15
CA ILE A 95 -5.79 9.05 -3.06
C ILE A 95 -6.76 8.10 -2.35
N LEU A 96 -6.58 7.85 -1.05
CA LEU A 96 -7.42 6.93 -0.27
C LEU A 96 -8.92 7.25 -0.36
N PRO A 97 -9.37 8.52 -0.35
CA PRO A 97 -10.79 8.85 -0.54
C PRO A 97 -11.38 8.29 -1.84
N ILE A 98 -10.60 8.23 -2.92
CA ILE A 98 -11.05 7.77 -4.24
C ILE A 98 -11.36 6.27 -4.22
N TYR A 99 -10.77 5.51 -3.30
CA TYR A 99 -11.08 4.09 -3.12
C TYR A 99 -12.34 3.83 -2.30
N ASP A 100 -12.92 4.84 -1.66
CA ASP A 100 -14.17 4.66 -0.91
C ASP A 100 -15.38 4.79 -1.84
N LEU A 101 -16.12 3.70 -2.03
CA LEU A 101 -17.32 3.67 -2.86
C LEU A 101 -18.61 3.94 -2.05
N GLY A 102 -18.49 4.14 -0.73
CA GLY A 102 -19.61 4.38 0.18
C GLY A 102 -20.33 3.13 0.69
N ASP A 103 -20.06 1.98 0.06
CA ASP A 103 -20.64 0.67 0.39
C ASP A 103 -19.61 -0.48 0.28
N GLY A 104 -18.34 -0.12 0.28
CA GLY A 104 -17.20 -0.98 0.03
C GLY A 104 -16.01 -0.15 -0.45
N SER A 105 -14.92 -0.82 -0.80
CA SER A 105 -13.74 -0.18 -1.39
C SER A 105 -13.59 -0.56 -2.86
N SER A 106 -13.02 0.33 -3.68
CA SER A 106 -12.47 -0.04 -4.99
C SER A 106 -11.20 -0.90 -4.80
N TYR A 107 -10.95 -1.83 -5.72
CA TYR A 107 -9.72 -2.63 -5.76
C TYR A 107 -8.55 -1.83 -6.35
N ASP A 108 -8.86 -1.07 -7.40
CA ASP A 108 -7.90 -0.29 -8.16
C ASP A 108 -8.53 1.05 -8.63
N LEU A 109 -7.75 1.90 -9.28
CA LEU A 109 -8.22 3.16 -9.85
C LEU A 109 -8.14 3.16 -11.38
N GLN A 110 -8.28 1.99 -12.02
CA GLN A 110 -8.21 1.91 -13.48
C GLN A 110 -9.29 2.78 -14.15
N HIS A 111 -10.46 2.87 -13.52
CA HIS A 111 -11.60 3.71 -13.95
C HIS A 111 -11.29 5.21 -14.07
N LEU A 112 -10.17 5.71 -13.54
CA LEU A 112 -9.75 7.09 -13.74
C LEU A 112 -9.28 7.36 -15.18
N HIS A 113 -8.91 6.32 -15.92
CA HIS A 113 -8.44 6.42 -17.30
C HIS A 113 -9.09 5.42 -18.25
N SER A 114 -9.76 4.39 -17.74
CA SER A 114 -10.67 3.55 -18.53
C SER A 114 -12.10 4.09 -18.50
N HIS A 115 -12.83 3.99 -19.61
CA HIS A 115 -14.26 4.32 -19.68
C HIS A 115 -15.16 3.27 -19.00
N THR A 116 -14.70 2.68 -17.90
CA THR A 116 -15.35 1.60 -17.16
C THR A 116 -15.69 2.08 -15.75
N PRO A 117 -16.74 1.54 -15.11
CA PRO A 117 -17.03 1.86 -13.71
C PRO A 117 -15.92 1.40 -12.76
N PRO A 118 -15.86 1.94 -11.52
CA PRO A 118 -14.91 1.49 -10.50
C PRO A 118 -15.00 0.00 -10.25
N TYR A 119 -13.84 -0.66 -10.16
CA TYR A 119 -13.80 -2.09 -9.88
C TYR A 119 -13.93 -2.34 -8.37
N LYS A 120 -15.17 -2.55 -7.92
CA LYS A 120 -15.47 -2.84 -6.51
C LYS A 120 -14.72 -4.08 -6.05
N ALA A 121 -13.95 -3.93 -4.97
CA ALA A 121 -13.20 -5.02 -4.37
C ALA A 121 -14.15 -6.11 -3.87
N ARG A 122 -13.82 -7.37 -4.17
CA ARG A 122 -14.48 -8.52 -3.52
C ARG A 122 -14.25 -8.44 -2.01
N TRP A 123 -15.16 -9.00 -1.22
CA TRP A 123 -15.09 -8.93 0.24
C TRP A 123 -13.76 -9.39 0.83
N GLN A 124 -13.10 -10.39 0.23
CA GLN A 124 -11.76 -10.81 0.69
C GLN A 124 -10.73 -9.66 0.57
N TYR A 125 -10.72 -8.93 -0.54
CA TYR A 125 -9.83 -7.78 -0.72
C TYR A 125 -10.24 -6.59 0.14
N HIS A 126 -11.55 -6.37 0.32
CA HIS A 126 -12.03 -5.35 1.24
C HIS A 126 -11.56 -5.59 2.68
N CYS A 127 -11.65 -6.84 3.17
CA CYS A 127 -11.08 -7.23 4.45
C CYS A 127 -9.56 -7.01 4.51
N THR A 128 -8.84 -7.29 3.42
CA THR A 128 -7.40 -6.97 3.33
C THR A 128 -7.14 -5.48 3.49
N HIS A 129 -7.90 -4.61 2.80
CA HIS A 129 -7.77 -3.15 2.95
C HIS A 129 -8.02 -2.71 4.41
N ILE A 130 -9.03 -3.28 5.07
CA ILE A 130 -9.33 -3.00 6.49
C ILE A 130 -8.13 -3.31 7.38
N GLU A 131 -7.55 -4.51 7.29
CA GLU A 131 -6.40 -4.89 8.13
C GLU A 131 -5.13 -4.09 7.79
N GLN A 132 -4.94 -3.75 6.52
CA GLN A 132 -3.84 -2.89 6.08
C GLN A 132 -3.95 -1.47 6.64
N LEU A 133 -5.12 -0.83 6.55
CA LEU A 133 -5.35 0.51 7.10
C LEU A 133 -5.22 0.53 8.62
N LYS A 134 -5.73 -0.49 9.30
CA LYS A 134 -5.52 -0.67 10.75
C LYS A 134 -4.03 -0.77 11.08
N THR A 135 -3.27 -1.53 10.31
CA THR A 135 -1.82 -1.67 10.50
C THR A 135 -1.10 -0.34 10.29
N LEU A 136 -1.42 0.40 9.23
CA LEU A 136 -0.86 1.73 8.98
C LEU A 136 -1.20 2.71 10.11
N TYR A 137 -2.42 2.68 10.65
CA TYR A 137 -2.78 3.49 11.82
C TYR A 137 -1.93 3.13 13.05
N LEU A 138 -1.72 1.84 13.33
CA LEU A 138 -0.91 1.43 14.47
C LEU A 138 0.56 1.88 14.37
N ILE A 139 1.09 1.93 13.15
CA ILE A 139 2.46 2.37 12.84
C ILE A 139 2.57 3.91 12.89
N THR A 140 1.69 4.61 12.19
CA THR A 140 1.82 6.07 11.93
C THR A 140 1.06 6.95 12.92
N ARG A 141 0.04 6.39 13.58
CA ARG A 141 -0.96 7.13 14.37
C ARG A 141 -1.70 8.23 13.59
N ASN A 142 -1.70 8.16 12.26
CA ASN A 142 -2.45 9.10 11.44
C ASN A 142 -3.97 8.80 11.54
N PRO A 143 -4.81 9.75 12.02
CA PRO A 143 -6.24 9.55 12.20
C PRO A 143 -7.01 9.31 10.89
N LEU A 144 -6.45 9.69 9.73
CA LEU A 144 -7.03 9.38 8.43
C LEU A 144 -7.19 7.87 8.23
N PHE A 145 -6.13 7.10 8.53
CA PHE A 145 -6.17 5.65 8.37
C PHE A 145 -7.13 4.98 9.35
N GLU A 146 -7.25 5.49 10.58
CA GLU A 146 -8.26 5.04 11.54
C GLU A 146 -9.69 5.30 11.02
N THR A 147 -9.92 6.50 10.48
CA THR A 147 -11.22 6.88 9.90
C THR A 147 -11.64 5.93 8.79
N TYR A 148 -10.77 5.69 7.81
CA TYR A 148 -11.07 4.78 6.70
C TYR A 148 -11.14 3.31 7.13
N TYR A 149 -10.27 2.88 8.05
CA TYR A 149 -10.34 1.54 8.65
C TYR A 149 -11.72 1.28 9.28
N LEU A 150 -12.18 2.16 10.17
CA LEU A 150 -13.45 2.00 10.88
C LEU A 150 -14.64 2.08 9.91
N ARG A 151 -14.55 2.98 8.94
CA ARG A 151 -15.58 3.15 7.91
C ARG A 151 -15.71 1.93 7.00
N PHE A 152 -14.59 1.42 6.47
CA PHE A 152 -14.60 0.18 5.67
C PHE A 152 -15.11 -1.01 6.50
N LYS A 153 -14.70 -1.09 7.78
CA LYS A 153 -15.23 -2.12 8.69
C LYS A 153 -16.75 -2.01 8.87
N ALA A 154 -17.32 -0.81 8.92
CA ALA A 154 -18.76 -0.61 9.03
C ALA A 154 -19.53 -1.15 7.80
N TYR A 155 -18.94 -1.08 6.61
CA TYR A 155 -19.54 -1.63 5.38
C TYR A 155 -19.77 -3.14 5.43
N LEU A 156 -18.93 -3.89 6.17
CA LEU A 156 -19.15 -5.32 6.42
C LEU A 156 -20.46 -5.62 7.16
N SER A 157 -20.99 -4.64 7.89
CA SER A 157 -22.25 -4.72 8.63
C SER A 157 -23.43 -4.03 7.92
N GLY A 158 -23.25 -3.59 6.68
CA GLY A 158 -24.30 -2.96 5.88
C GLY A 158 -24.54 -1.47 6.18
N GLN A 159 -23.63 -0.81 6.93
CA GLN A 159 -23.74 0.61 7.23
C GLN A 159 -23.16 1.46 6.09
N PHE A 160 -23.97 1.74 5.07
CA PHE A 160 -23.54 2.51 3.89
C PHE A 160 -23.64 4.01 4.12
N THR A 161 -22.71 4.76 3.57
CA THR A 161 -22.60 6.22 3.74
C THR A 161 -22.05 6.86 2.48
N ALA A 162 -22.41 8.11 2.18
CA ALA A 162 -21.81 8.83 1.05
C ALA A 162 -20.28 8.93 1.20
N PRO A 163 -19.48 8.78 0.13
CA PRO A 163 -18.02 8.92 0.20
C PRO A 163 -17.58 10.21 0.89
N LEU A 164 -16.45 10.16 1.61
CA LEU A 164 -15.89 11.31 2.34
C LEU A 164 -15.23 12.34 1.42
#